data_AF-A0A9I9CD46-F1
#
_entry.id   AF-A0A9I9CD46-F1
#
_cell.length_a   1.000
_cell.length_b   1.000
_cell.length_c   1.000
_cell.angle_alpha   90.00
_cell.angle_beta   90.00
_cell.angle_gamma   90.00
#
_symmetry.space_group_name_H-M   'P 1'
#
loop_
_entity.id
_entity.type
_entity.pdbx_description
1 polymer ?
#
loop_
_entity_poly.entity_id
_entity_poly.type
_entity_poly.pdbx_seq_one_letter_code
_entity_poly.pdbx_strand_id
1 'polypeptide(L)' 'ASAAIADVRSEVDKLADRVAALQVAVNGGTNVEDKEFVVSTELLMRQLLKLDSIDAEGEAKLQRKAE' A
#
# COMPACT_ATOMS: atom_id res chain seq x y z
N ALA A 1 18.05 -4.78 -2.02
CA ALA A 1 17.07 -3.69 -1.86
C ALA A 1 16.02 -3.69 -2.97
N SER A 2 16.37 -3.48 -4.24
CA SER A 2 15.39 -3.30 -5.34
C SER A 2 14.36 -4.42 -5.50
N ALA A 3 14.73 -5.69 -5.35
CA ALA A 3 13.77 -6.81 -5.39
C ALA A 3 12.76 -6.72 -4.24
N ALA A 4 13.22 -6.50 -3.00
CA ALA A 4 12.33 -6.34 -1.85
C ALA A 4 11.41 -5.11 -1.97
N ILE A 5 11.90 -4.03 -2.57
CA ILE A 5 11.08 -2.84 -2.86
C ILE A 5 10.02 -3.17 -3.92
N ALA A 6 10.38 -3.94 -4.96
CA ALA A 6 9.42 -4.39 -5.97
C ALA A 6 8.34 -5.32 -5.39
N ASP A 7 8.70 -6.18 -4.43
CA ASP A 7 7.72 -7.02 -3.72
C ASP A 7 6.75 -6.16 -2.90
N VAL A 8 7.25 -5.15 -2.17
CA VAL A 8 6.41 -4.19 -1.45
C VAL A 8 5.47 -3.46 -2.41
N ARG A 9 5.99 -2.97 -3.54
CA ARG A 9 5.18 -2.32 -4.58
C ARG A 9 4.06 -3.22 -5.08
N SER A 10 4.36 -4.48 -5.38
CA SER A 10 3.34 -5.43 -5.84
C SER A 10 2.22 -5.62 -4.81
N GLU A 11 2.54 -5.64 -3.53
CA GLU A 11 1.54 -5.69 -2.46
C GLU A 11 0.76 -4.39 -2.33
N VAL A 12 1.43 -3.24 -2.48
CA VAL A 12 0.79 -1.92 -2.49
C VAL A 12 -0.17 -1.77 -3.66
N ASP A 13 0.18 -2.24 -4.87
CA ASP A 13 -0.69 -2.22 -6.05
C ASP A 13 -2.01 -2.98 -5.78
N LYS A 14 -1.94 -4.16 -5.15
CA LYS A 14 -3.14 -4.93 -4.75
C LYS A 14 -3.99 -4.20 -3.71
N LEU A 15 -3.35 -3.51 -2.77
CA LEU A 15 -4.06 -2.71 -1.76
C LEU A 15 -4.70 -1.48 -2.39
N ALA A 16 -4.06 -0.87 -3.39
CA ALA A 16 -4.62 0.24 -4.16
C ALA A 16 -5.89 -0.19 -4.91
N ASP A 17 -5.89 -1.37 -5.53
CA ASP A 17 -7.08 -1.94 -6.17
C ASP A 17 -8.23 -2.13 -5.17
N ARG A 18 -7.94 -2.61 -3.95
CA ARG A 18 -8.94 -2.73 -2.88
C ARG A 18 -9.50 -1.35 -2.49
N VAL A 19 -8.64 -0.36 -2.28
CA VAL A 19 -9.07 1.01 -1.92
C VAL A 19 -9.91 1.62 -3.04
N ALA A 20 -9.54 1.40 -4.31
CA ALA A 20 -10.31 1.85 -5.46
C ALA A 20 -11.70 1.22 -5.49
N ALA A 21 -11.81 -0.08 -5.19
CA ALA A 21 -13.11 -0.76 -5.09
C ALA A 21 -13.98 -0.19 -3.96
N LEU A 22 -13.40 0.10 -2.78
CA LEU A 22 -14.09 0.76 -1.67
C LEU A 22 -14.57 2.16 -2.08
N GLN A 23 -13.73 2.93 -2.78
CA GLN A 23 -14.08 4.26 -3.29
C GLN A 23 -15.26 4.21 -4.27
N VAL A 24 -15.26 3.25 -5.19
CA VAL A 24 -16.38 3.02 -6.12
C VAL A 24 -17.66 2.69 -5.36
N ALA A 25 -17.60 1.82 -4.35
CA ALA A 25 -18.77 1.44 -3.55
C ALA A 25 -19.37 2.65 -2.80
N VAL A 26 -18.52 3.44 -2.13
CA VAL A 26 -18.94 4.66 -1.42
C VAL A 26 -19.54 5.68 -2.38
N ASN A 27 -18.88 5.94 -3.51
CA ASN A 27 -19.40 6.86 -4.53
C ASN A 27 -20.73 6.38 -5.15
N GLY A 28 -20.94 5.06 -5.19
CA GLY A 28 -22.21 4.43 -5.58
C GLY A 28 -23.30 4.47 -4.51
N GLY A 29 -23.05 5.08 -3.34
CA GLY A 29 -24.00 5.18 -2.23
C GLY A 29 -24.09 3.92 -1.37
N THR A 30 -23.18 2.97 -1.53
CA THR A 30 -23.10 1.80 -0.64
C THR A 30 -22.59 2.24 0.72
N ASN A 31 -23.32 1.89 1.78
CA ASN A 31 -22.86 2.09 3.15
C ASN A 31 -21.82 1.02 3.52
N VAL A 32 -20.55 1.35 3.36
CA VAL A 32 -19.41 0.47 3.68
C VAL A 32 -19.13 0.56 5.18
N GLU A 33 -18.90 -0.58 5.84
CA GLU A 33 -18.55 -0.59 7.26
C GLU A 33 -17.19 0.09 7.52
N ASP A 34 -17.09 0.90 8.57
CA ASP A 34 -15.87 1.59 8.99
C ASP A 34 -14.65 0.66 9.09
N LYS A 35 -14.89 -0.59 9.50
CA LYS A 35 -13.88 -1.64 9.62
C LYS A 35 -13.13 -1.88 8.31
N GLU A 36 -13.77 -1.76 7.14
CA GLU A 36 -13.11 -1.97 5.86
C GLU A 36 -12.02 -0.92 5.59
N PHE A 37 -12.24 0.33 6.02
CA PHE A 37 -11.23 1.39 5.93
C PHE A 37 -10.11 1.20 6.95
N VAL A 38 -10.46 0.77 8.18
CA VAL A 38 -9.46 0.47 9.23
C VAL A 38 -8.53 -0.65 8.77
N VAL A 39 -9.08 -1.75 8.24
CA VAL A 39 -8.28 -2.87 7.75
C VAL A 39 -7.41 -2.43 6.56
N SER A 40 -7.95 -1.64 5.62
CA SER A 40 -7.17 -1.16 4.46
C SER A 40 -6.01 -0.26 4.91
N THR A 41 -6.27 0.65 5.85
CA THR A 41 -5.24 1.49 6.47
C THR A 41 -4.17 0.65 7.17
N GLU A 42 -4.57 -0.34 7.96
CA GLU A 42 -3.63 -1.20 8.68
C GLU A 42 -2.73 -1.99 7.72
N LEU A 43 -3.28 -2.55 6.64
CA LEU A 43 -2.50 -3.28 5.65
C LEU A 43 -1.50 -2.38 4.92
N LEU A 44 -1.90 -1.16 4.56
CA LEU A 44 -0.99 -0.16 3.96
C LEU A 44 0.15 0.20 4.93
N MET A 45 -0.18 0.46 6.21
CA MET A 45 0.83 0.74 7.23
C MET A 45 1.81 -0.41 7.44
N ARG A 46 1.36 -1.66 7.34
CA ARG A 46 2.25 -2.82 7.39
C ARG A 46 3.23 -2.85 6.21
N GLN A 47 2.82 -2.46 5.01
CA GLN A 47 3.74 -2.36 3.87
C GLN A 47 4.71 -1.18 4.02
N LEU A 48 4.24 -0.04 4.56
CA LEU A 48 5.10 1.11 4.86
C LEU A 48 6.21 0.74 5.86
N LEU A 49 5.86 0.06 6.96
CA LEU A 49 6.85 -0.40 7.94
C LEU A 49 7.88 -1.37 7.34
N LYS A 50 7.44 -2.26 6.42
CA LYS A 50 8.35 -3.14 5.69
C LYS A 50 9.27 -2.34 4.78
N LEU A 51 8.74 -1.38 4.02
CA LEU A 51 9.51 -0.51 3.14
C LEU A 51 10.59 0.25 3.92
N ASP A 52 10.23 0.83 5.06
CA ASP A 52 11.13 1.56 5.96
C ASP A 52 12.27 0.68 6.49
N SER A 53 12.00 -0.62 6.70
CA SER A 53 13.00 -1.58 7.17
C SER A 53 14.01 -2.02 6.09
N ILE A 54 13.79 -1.69 4.81
CA ILE A 54 14.71 -2.07 3.72
C ILE A 54 15.90 -1.11 3.70
N ASP A 55 17.07 -1.61 4.10
CA ASP A 55 18.33 -0.90 3.88
C ASP A 55 18.62 -0.78 2.37
N ALA A 56 18.73 0.46 1.90
CA ALA A 56 18.91 0.78 0.48
C ALA A 56 19.85 1.99 0.31
N GLU A 57 20.77 1.86 -0.64
CA GLU A 57 21.72 2.92 -1.05
C GLU A 57 21.60 3.19 -2.56
N GLY A 58 22.22 4.29 -3.01
CA GLY A 58 22.25 4.65 -4.44
C GLY A 58 20.86 4.74 -5.07
N GLU A 59 20.69 4.13 -6.25
CA GLU A 59 19.44 4.10 -6.99
C GLU A 59 18.30 3.40 -6.24
N ALA A 60 18.61 2.34 -5.48
CA ALA A 60 17.61 1.63 -4.70
C ALA A 60 17.02 2.51 -3.58
N LYS A 61 17.80 3.46 -3.05
CA LYS A 61 17.30 4.46 -2.08
C LYS A 61 16.32 5.43 -2.72
N LEU A 62 16.53 5.77 -3.99
CA LEU A 62 15.60 6.62 -4.75
C LEU A 62 14.32 5.86 -5.07
N GLN A 63 14.43 4.59 -5.48
CA GLN A 63 13.29 3.70 -5.68
C GLN A 63 12.45 3.57 -4.39
N ARG A 64 13.08 3.27 -3.26
CA ARG A 64 12.41 3.14 -1.95
C ARG A 64 11.66 4.40 -1.51
N LYS A 65 12.09 5.58 -1.94
CA LYS A 65 11.44 6.86 -1.61
C LYS A 65 10.25 7.18 -2.51
N ALA A 66 10.20 6.57 -3.68
CA ALA A 66 9.11 6.76 -4.64
C ALA A 66 7.93 5.84 -4.34
N GLU A 67 8.21 4.68 -3.74
CA GLU A 67 7.22 3.83 -3.08
C GLU A 67 6.80 4.41 -1.72
#